data_AF-A0A5B9W3M4-F1
#
_entry.id   AF-A0A5B9W3M4-F1
#
_cell.length_a   1.000
_cell.length_b   1.000
_cell.length_c   1.000
_cell.angle_alpha   90.00
_cell.angle_beta   90.00
_cell.angle_gamma   90.00
#
_symmetry.space_group_name_H-M   'P 1'
#
loop_
_entity.id
_entity.type
_entity.pdbx_description
1 polymer ?
#
loop_
_entity_poly.entity_id
_entity_poly.type
_entity_poly.pdbx_seq_one_letter_code
_entity_poly.pdbx_strand_id
1 'polypeptide(L)'
;MPARRFGLVPIRELDVIGIDSEEATNFVRHLGLADEAGELPEDSASLRIIHMGPPLERAITRAPIRCVGTLPVSRVEILLIREFVARLEDEIEAANLRRPVDQYCIVPHVERDQIVGGRTVRFRRFNCGGFVLEAYRSASIQLLDTDEEALPQVSLALLKKQYPDLATALDRPAIRKRMGLVGQGPWPVVLCGYVLNALDRTEAEIRARPYKAEEGDELFPPRRTPSTSY
;
A
#
# COMPACT_ATOMS: atom_id res chain seq x y z
N MET A 1 6.10 5.58 16.63
CA MET A 1 7.53 5.21 16.58
C MET A 1 7.90 5.17 15.11
N PRO A 2 9.11 5.58 14.71
CA PRO A 2 9.50 5.50 13.31
C PRO A 2 9.35 4.07 12.79
N ALA A 3 9.00 3.92 11.52
CA ALA A 3 8.97 2.63 10.87
C ALA A 3 10.32 1.93 11.03
N ARG A 4 10.29 0.60 11.16
CA ARG A 4 11.52 -0.17 11.35
C ARG A 4 11.43 -1.53 10.68
N ARG A 5 12.59 -2.01 10.24
CA ARG A 5 12.81 -3.43 9.97
C ARG A 5 12.95 -4.17 11.30
N PHE A 6 12.56 -5.44 11.30
CA PHE A 6 12.73 -6.46 12.35
C PHE A 6 13.16 -6.05 13.77
N GLY A 7 12.43 -6.59 14.74
CA GLY A 7 12.76 -6.61 16.16
C GLY A 7 11.51 -6.96 16.97
N LEU A 8 11.66 -7.20 18.28
CA LEU A 8 10.51 -7.29 19.17
C LEU A 8 9.82 -5.92 19.22
N VAL A 9 8.76 -5.78 18.44
CA VAL A 9 7.95 -4.57 18.34
C VAL A 9 6.54 -4.90 18.80
N PRO A 10 6.00 -4.17 19.79
CA PRO A 10 4.57 -4.21 20.02
C PRO A 10 3.89 -3.65 18.76
N ILE A 11 3.04 -4.46 18.15
CA ILE A 11 2.15 -4.05 17.07
C ILE A 11 0.88 -3.52 17.69
N ARG A 12 0.43 -2.37 17.18
CA ARG A 12 -0.88 -1.84 17.47
C ARG A 12 -1.83 -2.13 16.32
N GLU A 13 -3.11 -2.16 16.66
CA GLU A 13 -4.14 -2.20 15.63
C GLU A 13 -3.94 -1.05 14.63
N LEU A 14 -4.09 -1.36 13.34
CA LEU A 14 -3.90 -0.45 12.21
C LEU A 14 -2.46 0.02 11.97
N ASP A 15 -1.46 -0.52 12.67
CA ASP A 15 -0.07 -0.34 12.25
C ASP A 15 0.13 -0.90 10.83
N VAL A 16 1.01 -0.25 10.06
CA VAL A 16 1.30 -0.69 8.70
C VAL A 16 2.30 -1.83 8.74
N ILE A 17 1.90 -2.95 8.16
CA ILE A 17 2.68 -4.19 8.11
C ILE A 17 3.23 -4.34 6.70
N GLY A 18 4.55 -4.53 6.57
CA GLY A 18 5.21 -4.72 5.29
C GLY A 18 5.89 -6.06 5.14
N ILE A 19 5.79 -6.60 3.93
CA ILE A 19 6.34 -7.89 3.51
C ILE A 19 7.34 -7.63 2.38
N ASP A 20 8.57 -8.12 2.54
CA ASP A 20 9.60 -8.00 1.50
C ASP A 20 9.33 -8.92 0.30
N SER A 21 9.90 -8.54 -0.83
CA SER A 21 10.08 -9.42 -1.98
C SER A 21 10.99 -10.59 -1.62
N GLU A 22 10.69 -11.77 -2.14
CA GLU A 22 11.52 -12.97 -1.98
C GLU A 22 12.88 -12.82 -2.69
N GLU A 23 12.93 -12.00 -3.75
CA GLU A 23 14.10 -11.84 -4.61
C GLU A 23 15.04 -10.69 -4.17
N ALA A 24 14.57 -9.80 -3.30
CA ALA A 24 15.32 -8.59 -2.94
C ALA A 24 15.07 -8.18 -1.48
N THR A 25 16.10 -8.34 -0.65
CA THR A 25 16.15 -7.74 0.68
C THR A 25 15.95 -6.24 0.58
N ASN A 26 15.19 -5.66 1.50
CA ASN A 26 14.89 -4.23 1.57
C ASN A 26 13.85 -3.71 0.56
N PHE A 27 13.39 -4.55 -0.37
CA PHE A 27 12.34 -4.19 -1.32
C PHE A 27 11.00 -4.69 -0.83
N VAL A 28 10.13 -3.79 -0.38
CA VAL A 28 8.83 -4.16 0.20
C VAL A 28 7.84 -4.39 -0.93
N ARG A 29 7.33 -5.62 -1.06
CA ARG A 29 6.41 -5.99 -2.14
C ARG A 29 4.94 -5.75 -1.80
N HIS A 30 4.61 -5.75 -0.51
CA HIS A 30 3.23 -5.74 -0.06
C HIS A 30 3.07 -5.03 1.27
N LEU A 31 1.91 -4.38 1.43
CA LEU A 31 1.50 -3.70 2.66
C LEU A 31 0.11 -4.13 3.09
N GLY A 32 -0.12 -4.11 4.39
CA GLY A 32 -1.43 -4.25 5.02
C GLY A 32 -1.51 -3.43 6.31
N LEU A 33 -2.70 -3.40 6.90
CA LEU A 33 -2.94 -2.86 8.23
C LEU A 33 -3.06 -4.03 9.21
N ALA A 34 -2.48 -3.93 10.39
CA ALA A 34 -2.71 -4.90 11.45
C ALA A 34 -4.21 -4.93 11.84
N ASP A 35 -4.84 -6.09 11.76
CA ASP A 35 -6.25 -6.29 12.16
C ASP A 35 -6.39 -6.57 13.67
N GLU A 36 -5.25 -6.81 14.34
CA GLU A 36 -5.18 -7.06 15.77
C GLU A 36 -3.88 -6.51 16.36
N ALA A 37 -3.90 -6.17 17.65
CA ALA A 37 -2.69 -5.83 18.39
C ALA A 37 -1.97 -7.11 18.81
N GLY A 38 -0.65 -7.05 18.91
CA GLY A 38 0.15 -8.21 19.29
C GLY A 38 1.63 -7.88 19.42
N GLU A 39 2.44 -8.92 19.57
CA GLU A 39 3.89 -8.83 19.50
C GLU A 39 4.34 -9.71 18.33
N LEU A 40 5.31 -9.25 17.54
CA LEU A 40 6.00 -10.10 16.59
C LEU A 40 7.21 -10.73 17.26
N PRO A 41 7.19 -12.04 17.55
CA PRO A 41 8.42 -12.82 17.61
C PRO A 41 9.24 -12.61 16.33
N GLU A 42 10.57 -12.70 16.43
CA GLU A 42 11.50 -12.46 15.32
C GLU A 42 11.18 -13.27 14.03
N ASP A 43 10.46 -14.39 14.17
CA ASP A 43 10.07 -15.29 13.07
C ASP A 43 8.53 -15.43 12.88
N SER A 44 7.74 -14.51 13.42
CA SER A 44 6.29 -14.60 13.40
C SER A 44 5.68 -14.34 12.01
N ALA A 45 5.24 -15.42 11.37
CA ALA A 45 4.37 -15.40 10.20
C ALA A 45 2.88 -15.28 10.56
N SER A 46 2.52 -15.08 11.83
CA SER A 46 1.13 -15.14 12.28
C SER A 46 0.65 -13.84 12.90
N LEU A 47 0.35 -12.86 12.04
CA LEU A 47 -0.48 -11.71 12.39
C LEU A 47 -1.63 -11.64 11.41
N ARG A 48 -2.85 -11.41 11.89
CA ARG A 48 -3.95 -11.06 11.01
C ARG A 48 -3.79 -9.63 10.51
N ILE A 49 -3.85 -9.47 9.19
CA ILE A 49 -3.80 -8.16 8.53
C ILE A 49 -5.02 -7.97 7.63
N ILE A 50 -5.40 -6.71 7.47
CA ILE A 50 -6.32 -6.24 6.44
C ILE A 50 -5.48 -5.74 5.27
N HIS A 51 -5.63 -6.32 4.09
CA HIS A 51 -4.81 -5.92 2.95
C HIS A 51 -5.49 -6.13 1.61
N MET A 52 -5.03 -5.37 0.62
CA MET A 52 -5.37 -5.59 -0.78
C MET A 52 -4.38 -6.58 -1.39
N GLY A 53 -4.56 -7.88 -1.12
CA GLY A 53 -3.78 -8.98 -1.71
C GLY A 53 -4.63 -9.71 -2.72
N PRO A 54 -4.98 -9.03 -3.83
CA PRO A 54 -6.30 -9.08 -4.48
C PRO A 54 -6.96 -10.45 -4.32
N PRO A 55 -8.15 -10.53 -3.70
CA PRO A 55 -9.05 -9.44 -3.29
C PRO A 55 -8.64 -8.67 -2.02
N LEU A 56 -9.51 -7.77 -1.54
CA LEU A 56 -9.45 -7.29 -0.15
C LEU A 56 -9.64 -8.49 0.78
N GLU A 57 -8.71 -8.70 1.70
CA GLU A 57 -8.72 -9.84 2.62
C GLU A 57 -8.42 -9.41 4.05
N ARG A 58 -9.04 -10.12 5.00
CA ARG A 58 -8.66 -10.18 6.41
C ARG A 58 -8.07 -11.56 6.68
N ALA A 59 -6.75 -11.66 6.64
CA ALA A 59 -6.07 -12.95 6.64
C ALA A 59 -4.80 -12.94 7.48
N ILE A 60 -4.40 -14.12 7.93
CA ILE A 60 -3.08 -14.33 8.51
C ILE A 60 -2.05 -14.21 7.39
N THR A 61 -1.00 -13.41 7.61
CA THR A 61 0.10 -13.25 6.65
C THR A 61 0.66 -14.61 6.23
N ARG A 62 0.77 -14.88 4.93
CA ARG A 62 1.39 -16.12 4.42
C ARG A 62 2.91 -16.02 4.25
N ALA A 63 3.46 -14.81 4.41
CA ALA A 63 4.87 -14.52 4.30
C ALA A 63 5.35 -13.80 5.56
N PRO A 64 6.62 -13.96 5.96
CA PRO A 64 7.15 -13.30 7.14
C PRO A 64 7.02 -11.78 7.05
N ILE A 65 6.54 -11.16 8.13
CA ILE A 65 6.51 -9.71 8.27
C ILE A 65 7.93 -9.21 8.41
N ARG A 66 8.31 -8.20 7.62
CA ARG A 66 9.70 -7.73 7.56
C ARG A 66 9.89 -6.28 8.00
N CYS A 67 8.80 -5.53 8.05
CA CYS A 67 8.79 -4.15 8.50
C CYS A 67 7.44 -3.78 9.12
N VAL A 68 7.49 -2.85 10.07
CA VAL A 68 6.32 -2.28 10.74
C VAL A 68 6.46 -0.77 10.75
N GLY A 69 5.42 -0.05 10.32
CA GLY A 69 5.27 1.39 10.46
C GLY A 69 4.19 1.71 11.49
N THR A 70 4.55 2.44 12.54
CA THR A 70 3.65 2.70 13.68
C THR A 70 3.34 4.19 13.82
N LEU A 71 2.06 4.54 13.64
CA LEU A 71 1.54 5.87 13.95
C LEU A 71 0.53 5.75 15.08
N PRO A 72 0.71 6.45 16.22
CA PRO A 72 -0.34 6.52 17.24
C PRO A 72 -1.62 7.11 16.65
N VAL A 73 -2.64 6.27 16.50
CA VAL A 73 -3.99 6.66 16.07
C VAL A 73 -4.92 6.73 17.27
N SER A 74 -5.72 7.80 17.32
CA SER A 74 -6.76 8.00 18.31
C SER A 74 -7.94 7.05 18.08
N ARG A 75 -8.81 6.92 19.09
CA ARG A 75 -10.05 6.13 18.96
C ARG A 75 -10.93 6.58 17.79
N VAL A 76 -11.02 7.89 17.54
CA VAL A 76 -11.81 8.43 16.45
C VAL A 76 -11.18 8.06 15.10
N GLU A 77 -9.87 8.18 14.96
CA GLU A 77 -9.15 7.79 13.74
C GLU A 77 -9.30 6.28 13.46
N ILE A 78 -9.24 5.43 14.50
CA ILE A 78 -9.50 3.98 14.37
C ILE A 78 -10.91 3.72 13.83
N LEU A 79 -11.93 4.39 14.36
CA LEU A 79 -13.32 4.21 13.89
C LEU A 79 -13.47 4.62 12.43
N LEU A 80 -12.87 5.75 12.02
CA LEU A 80 -12.93 6.24 10.63
C LEU A 80 -12.20 5.31 9.65
N ILE A 81 -11.06 4.74 10.04
CA ILE A 81 -10.35 3.75 9.23
C ILE A 81 -11.18 2.47 9.09
N ARG A 82 -11.76 1.97 10.18
CA ARG A 82 -12.62 0.78 10.16
C ARG A 82 -13.88 0.99 9.31
N GLU A 83 -14.52 2.16 9.42
CA GLU A 83 -15.67 2.51 8.58
C GLU A 83 -15.31 2.55 7.10
N PHE A 84 -14.12 3.08 6.76
CA PHE A 84 -13.61 3.03 5.38
C PHE A 84 -13.45 1.59 4.88
N VAL A 85 -12.87 0.69 5.67
CA VAL A 85 -12.71 -0.72 5.29
C VAL A 85 -14.07 -1.39 5.09
N ALA A 86 -15.01 -1.20 6.01
CA ALA A 86 -16.36 -1.76 5.90
C ALA A 86 -17.08 -1.26 4.64
N ARG A 87 -16.99 0.04 4.34
CA ARG A 87 -17.58 0.62 3.13
C ARG A 87 -16.95 0.05 1.85
N LEU A 88 -15.65 -0.23 1.87
CA LEU A 88 -14.99 -0.87 0.74
C LEU A 88 -15.44 -2.33 0.55
N GLU A 89 -15.64 -3.07 1.64
CA GLU A 89 -16.24 -4.41 1.59
C GLU A 89 -17.64 -4.35 0.95
N ASP A 90 -18.48 -3.39 1.36
CA ASP A 90 -19.82 -3.16 0.79
C ASP A 90 -19.77 -2.78 -0.71
N GLU A 91 -18.83 -1.93 -1.12
CA GLU A 91 -18.64 -1.53 -2.52
C GLU A 91 -18.29 -2.73 -3.41
N ILE A 92 -17.38 -3.60 -2.94
CA ILE A 92 -16.95 -4.80 -3.66
C ILE A 92 -18.10 -5.80 -3.80
N GLU A 93 -18.88 -5.99 -2.74
CA GLU A 93 -20.06 -6.85 -2.74
C GLU A 93 -21.13 -6.30 -3.69
N ALA A 94 -21.46 -5.02 -3.59
CA ALA A 94 -22.46 -4.36 -4.44
C ALA A 94 -22.10 -4.39 -5.92
N ALA A 95 -20.82 -4.24 -6.25
CA ALA A 95 -20.31 -4.33 -7.62
C ALA A 95 -20.23 -5.78 -8.14
N ASN A 96 -20.46 -6.79 -7.28
CA ASN A 96 -20.40 -8.22 -7.63
C ASN A 96 -19.05 -8.57 -8.30
N LEU A 97 -17.95 -8.09 -7.73
CA LEU A 97 -16.59 -8.28 -8.24
C LEU A 97 -16.08 -9.69 -7.90
N ARG A 98 -16.39 -10.64 -8.78
CA ARG A 98 -16.06 -12.07 -8.57
C ARG A 98 -14.62 -12.45 -8.81
N ARG A 99 -13.86 -11.65 -9.58
CA ARG A 99 -12.47 -11.97 -9.91
C ARG A 99 -11.52 -11.08 -9.11
N PRO A 100 -10.50 -11.64 -8.46
CA PRO A 100 -9.50 -10.86 -7.72
C PRO A 100 -8.91 -9.68 -8.51
N VAL A 101 -8.62 -9.90 -9.80
CA VAL A 101 -8.02 -8.90 -10.69
C VAL A 101 -8.91 -7.68 -10.94
N ASP A 102 -10.23 -7.81 -10.73
CA ASP A 102 -11.17 -6.71 -10.94
C ASP A 102 -11.13 -5.71 -9.77
N GLN A 103 -10.65 -6.13 -8.59
CA GLN A 103 -10.50 -5.30 -7.40
C GLN A 103 -9.15 -4.56 -7.34
N TYR A 104 -8.19 -4.96 -8.17
CA TYR A 104 -6.80 -4.47 -8.10
C TYR A 104 -6.43 -3.49 -9.20
N CYS A 105 -5.66 -2.44 -8.90
CA CYS A 105 -4.92 -1.65 -9.90
C CYS A 105 -3.48 -1.41 -9.44
N ILE A 106 -2.60 -0.95 -10.33
CA ILE A 106 -1.21 -0.61 -9.97
C ILE A 106 -1.08 0.84 -9.54
N VAL A 107 -1.85 1.74 -10.15
CA VAL A 107 -1.97 3.12 -9.66
C VAL A 107 -2.61 3.12 -8.26
N PRO A 108 -2.35 4.14 -7.41
CA PRO A 108 -2.71 4.11 -5.99
C PRO A 108 -4.19 3.79 -5.76
N HIS A 109 -5.08 4.49 -6.45
CA HIS A 109 -6.50 4.20 -6.45
C HIS A 109 -7.15 4.55 -7.79
N VAL A 110 -8.26 3.89 -8.14
CA VAL A 110 -9.13 4.25 -9.27
C VAL A 110 -10.58 4.03 -8.89
N GLU A 111 -11.43 5.01 -9.16
CA GLU A 111 -12.88 4.85 -9.15
C GLU A 111 -13.39 4.32 -10.49
N ARG A 112 -14.32 3.37 -10.45
CA ARG A 112 -14.99 2.84 -11.64
C ARG A 112 -16.48 2.67 -11.41
N ASP A 113 -17.22 2.75 -12.50
CA ASP A 113 -18.64 2.46 -12.55
C ASP A 113 -18.85 1.09 -13.21
N GLN A 114 -19.78 0.30 -12.67
CA GLN A 114 -20.22 -0.99 -13.21
C GLN A 114 -21.74 -1.09 -13.18
N ILE A 115 -22.34 -1.71 -14.20
CA ILE A 115 -23.78 -1.96 -14.22
C ILE A 115 -24.08 -3.31 -13.55
N VAL A 116 -24.83 -3.30 -12.45
CA VAL A 116 -25.30 -4.48 -11.72
C VAL A 116 -26.82 -4.41 -11.59
N GLY A 117 -27.54 -5.41 -12.10
CA GLY A 117 -29.01 -5.44 -12.04
C GLY A 117 -29.68 -4.22 -12.68
N GLY A 118 -29.07 -3.63 -13.71
CA GLY A 118 -29.58 -2.42 -14.39
C GLY A 118 -29.29 -1.10 -13.68
N ARG A 119 -28.51 -1.11 -12.58
CA ARG A 119 -28.10 0.08 -11.84
C ARG A 119 -26.60 0.31 -11.96
N THR A 120 -26.18 1.56 -12.03
CA THR A 120 -24.77 1.93 -11.94
C THR A 120 -24.32 1.85 -10.49
N VAL A 121 -23.33 1.01 -10.22
CA VAL A 121 -22.63 0.87 -8.94
C VAL A 121 -21.23 1.43 -9.12
N ARG A 122 -20.83 2.35 -8.25
CA ARG A 122 -19.47 2.88 -8.19
C ARG A 122 -18.66 2.08 -7.19
N PHE A 123 -17.43 1.72 -7.55
CA PHE A 123 -16.51 1.00 -6.68
C PHE A 123 -15.09 1.50 -6.87
N ARG A 124 -14.27 1.28 -5.84
CA ARG A 124 -12.85 1.66 -5.84
C ARG A 124 -11.94 0.44 -5.99
N ARG A 125 -10.83 0.64 -6.69
CA ARG A 125 -9.73 -0.34 -6.84
C ARG A 125 -8.47 0.26 -6.24
N PHE A 126 -7.62 -0.59 -5.67
CA PHE A 126 -6.38 -0.16 -5.03
C PHE A 126 -5.21 -1.09 -5.37
N ASN A 127 -4.01 -0.53 -5.33
CA ASN A 127 -2.82 -1.33 -5.00
C ASN A 127 -2.71 -1.42 -3.45
N CYS A 128 -1.85 -2.28 -2.92
CA CYS A 128 -1.73 -2.44 -1.46
C CYS A 128 -1.26 -1.18 -0.72
N GLY A 129 -0.38 -0.37 -1.32
CA GLY A 129 0.04 0.92 -0.76
C GLY A 129 -1.07 1.96 -0.80
N GLY A 130 -1.79 2.09 -1.91
CA GLY A 130 -2.89 3.02 -2.08
C GLY A 130 -4.08 2.69 -1.18
N PHE A 131 -4.34 1.41 -0.92
CA PHE A 131 -5.31 1.00 0.11
C PHE A 131 -4.92 1.55 1.49
N VAL A 132 -3.66 1.39 1.91
CA VAL A 132 -3.16 1.93 3.18
C VAL A 132 -3.28 3.46 3.20
N LEU A 133 -2.90 4.15 2.12
CA LEU A 133 -2.99 5.60 2.04
C LEU A 133 -4.44 6.10 2.16
N GLU A 134 -5.40 5.50 1.45
CA GLU A 134 -6.80 5.89 1.57
C GLU A 134 -7.39 5.58 2.95
N ALA A 135 -6.98 4.47 3.57
CA ALA A 135 -7.41 4.14 4.92
C ALA A 135 -7.00 5.27 5.89
N TYR A 136 -5.72 5.65 5.91
CA TYR A 136 -5.28 6.77 6.75
C TYR A 136 -5.91 8.12 6.35
N ARG A 137 -6.16 8.33 5.05
CA ARG A 137 -6.83 9.55 4.56
C ARG A 137 -8.28 9.66 5.06
N SER A 138 -8.99 8.55 5.26
CA SER A 138 -10.34 8.58 5.86
C SER A 138 -10.34 9.15 7.29
N ALA A 139 -9.21 9.02 7.99
CA ALA A 139 -8.94 9.60 9.29
C ALA A 139 -8.23 10.96 9.22
N SER A 140 -8.21 11.62 8.05
CA SER A 140 -7.53 12.90 7.81
C SER A 140 -6.01 12.88 8.04
N ILE A 141 -5.38 11.71 7.91
CA ILE A 141 -3.94 11.53 7.99
C ILE A 141 -3.39 11.36 6.57
N GLN A 142 -2.68 12.37 6.06
CA GLN A 142 -2.04 12.30 4.75
C GLN A 142 -0.60 11.81 4.91
N LEU A 143 -0.37 10.51 4.75
CA LEU A 143 0.96 9.93 4.91
C LEU A 143 1.94 10.36 3.80
N LEU A 144 1.49 10.31 2.55
CA LEU A 144 2.29 10.50 1.35
C LEU A 144 1.61 11.51 0.43
N ASP A 145 2.41 12.34 -0.22
CA ASP A 145 1.99 13.22 -1.30
C ASP A 145 1.78 12.36 -2.56
N THR A 146 0.53 12.30 -3.02
CA THR A 146 0.13 11.45 -4.15
C THR A 146 -0.14 12.24 -5.41
N ASP A 147 0.21 13.53 -5.45
CA ASP A 147 0.12 14.34 -6.66
C ASP A 147 1.05 13.75 -7.72
N GLU A 148 0.57 13.62 -8.96
CA GLU A 148 1.31 12.94 -10.04
C GLU A 148 2.68 13.60 -10.31
N GLU A 149 2.80 14.91 -10.10
CA GLU A 149 4.04 15.68 -10.26
C GLU A 149 5.02 15.48 -9.08
N ALA A 150 4.53 15.06 -7.92
CA ALA A 150 5.33 14.83 -6.71
C ALA A 150 5.85 13.39 -6.61
N LEU A 151 5.27 12.44 -7.34
CA LEU A 151 5.65 11.04 -7.30
C LEU A 151 6.86 10.73 -8.20
N PRO A 152 7.83 9.93 -7.72
CA PRO A 152 8.90 9.43 -8.57
C PRO A 152 8.37 8.62 -9.75
N GLN A 153 9.06 8.75 -10.89
CA GLN A 153 8.72 8.08 -12.13
C GLN A 153 9.20 6.61 -12.11
N VAL A 154 8.26 5.67 -12.04
CA VAL A 154 8.56 4.24 -11.91
C VAL A 154 8.61 3.56 -13.27
N SER A 155 9.73 2.88 -13.57
CA SER A 155 9.92 2.14 -14.82
C SER A 155 9.12 0.83 -14.86
N LEU A 156 8.87 0.32 -16.08
CA LEU A 156 8.26 -1.00 -16.25
C LEU A 156 9.10 -2.11 -15.59
N ALA A 157 10.43 -2.02 -15.66
CA ALA A 157 11.31 -3.00 -15.04
C ALA A 157 11.12 -3.04 -13.51
N LEU A 158 10.98 -1.88 -12.86
CA LEU A 158 10.74 -1.79 -11.43
C LEU A 158 9.34 -2.28 -11.05
N LEU A 159 8.31 -1.97 -11.85
CA LEU A 159 6.96 -2.52 -11.68
C LEU A 159 6.94 -4.05 -11.75
N LYS A 160 7.70 -4.65 -12.68
CA LYS A 160 7.79 -6.11 -12.79
C LYS A 160 8.44 -6.75 -11.57
N LYS A 161 9.35 -6.04 -10.88
CA LYS A 161 9.92 -6.47 -9.59
C LYS A 161 8.92 -6.33 -8.44
N GLN A 162 8.11 -5.27 -8.43
CA GLN A 162 7.05 -5.07 -7.44
C GLN A 162 5.93 -6.11 -7.58
N TYR A 163 5.58 -6.48 -8.82
CA TYR A 163 4.49 -7.38 -9.15
C TYR A 163 4.99 -8.59 -9.96
N PRO A 164 5.77 -9.51 -9.35
CA PRO A 164 6.37 -10.63 -10.07
C PRO A 164 5.32 -11.53 -10.74
N ASP A 165 4.17 -11.75 -10.08
CA ASP A 165 3.06 -12.53 -10.62
C ASP A 165 2.42 -11.91 -11.88
N LEU A 166 2.60 -10.60 -12.06
CA LEU A 166 2.11 -9.86 -13.22
C LEU A 166 3.22 -9.56 -14.24
N ALA A 167 4.48 -9.92 -13.97
CA ALA A 167 5.63 -9.45 -14.74
C ALA A 167 5.45 -9.67 -16.25
N THR A 168 5.17 -10.90 -16.66
CA THR A 168 4.93 -11.24 -18.09
C THR A 168 3.66 -10.59 -18.64
N ALA A 169 2.62 -10.43 -17.81
CA ALA A 169 1.37 -9.82 -18.24
C ALA A 169 1.54 -8.32 -18.51
N LEU A 170 2.42 -7.65 -17.76
CA LEU A 170 2.72 -6.21 -17.90
C LEU A 170 3.45 -5.86 -19.18
N ASP A 171 4.02 -6.82 -19.92
CA ASP A 171 4.57 -6.57 -21.26
C ASP A 171 3.48 -6.20 -22.27
N ARG A 172 2.22 -6.58 -22.00
CA ARG A 172 1.06 -6.32 -22.87
C ARG A 172 0.45 -4.93 -22.57
N PRO A 173 0.43 -3.98 -23.53
CA PRO A 173 -0.13 -2.63 -23.30
C PRO A 173 -1.59 -2.63 -22.82
N ALA A 174 -2.41 -3.56 -23.31
CA ALA A 174 -3.81 -3.70 -22.90
C ALA A 174 -3.96 -4.05 -21.40
N ILE A 175 -3.06 -4.89 -20.87
CA ILE A 175 -3.06 -5.24 -19.44
C ILE A 175 -2.62 -4.03 -18.62
N ARG A 176 -1.55 -3.34 -19.03
CA ARG A 176 -1.09 -2.09 -18.38
C ARG A 176 -2.23 -1.08 -18.25
N LYS A 177 -2.92 -0.79 -19.37
CA LYS A 177 -4.08 0.12 -19.38
C LYS A 177 -5.19 -0.32 -18.43
N ARG A 178 -5.49 -1.63 -18.36
CA ARG A 178 -6.50 -2.17 -17.43
C ARG A 178 -6.10 -2.00 -15.95
N MET A 179 -4.80 -2.04 -15.67
CA MET A 179 -4.22 -1.81 -14.33
C MET A 179 -4.02 -0.32 -13.99
N GLY A 180 -4.43 0.60 -14.87
CA GLY A 180 -4.34 2.05 -14.67
C GLY A 180 -3.06 2.69 -15.26
N LEU A 181 -2.18 1.91 -15.88
CA LEU A 181 -0.95 2.41 -16.48
C LEU A 181 -1.21 2.83 -17.94
N VAL A 182 -1.27 4.14 -18.18
CA VAL A 182 -1.51 4.73 -19.51
C VAL A 182 -0.19 5.17 -20.15
N GLY A 183 -0.02 4.96 -21.45
CA GLY A 183 1.21 5.33 -22.16
C GLY A 183 2.32 4.28 -22.08
N GLN A 184 3.57 4.69 -22.38
CA GLN A 184 4.74 3.80 -22.40
C GLN A 184 5.55 3.81 -21.10
N GLY A 185 5.17 4.67 -20.15
CA GLY A 185 5.93 4.89 -18.93
C GLY A 185 7.12 5.84 -19.13
N PRO A 186 7.90 6.10 -18.06
CA PRO A 186 7.65 5.68 -16.67
C PRO A 186 6.34 6.29 -16.10
N TRP A 187 5.87 5.78 -14.96
CA TRP A 187 4.59 6.18 -14.37
C TRP A 187 4.74 6.70 -12.93
N PRO A 188 3.98 7.75 -12.55
CA PRO A 188 3.92 8.23 -11.16
C PRO A 188 3.02 7.29 -10.34
N VAL A 189 3.59 6.23 -9.76
CA VAL A 189 2.84 5.28 -8.93
C VAL A 189 3.43 5.16 -7.54
N VAL A 190 2.58 4.80 -6.57
CA VAL A 190 3.02 4.56 -5.19
C VAL A 190 3.55 3.14 -5.05
N LEU A 191 4.81 3.03 -4.64
CA LEU A 191 5.44 1.78 -4.21
C LEU A 191 5.38 1.64 -2.69
N CYS A 192 5.46 0.40 -2.20
CA CYS A 192 5.31 0.13 -0.76
C CYS A 192 6.43 0.77 0.09
N GLY A 193 7.65 0.86 -0.44
CA GLY A 193 8.76 1.55 0.22
C GLY A 193 8.42 2.99 0.60
N TYR A 194 7.74 3.72 -0.29
CA TYR A 194 7.36 5.14 -0.05
C TYR A 194 6.49 5.30 1.19
N VAL A 195 5.55 4.38 1.41
CA VAL A 195 4.64 4.43 2.58
C VAL A 195 5.39 4.17 3.87
N LEU A 196 6.35 3.24 3.88
CA LEU A 196 7.15 2.96 5.06
C LEU A 196 8.15 4.06 5.36
N ASN A 197 8.80 4.63 4.34
CA ASN A 197 9.63 5.83 4.49
C ASN A 197 8.81 7.02 5.00
N ALA A 198 7.54 7.16 4.57
CA ALA A 198 6.64 8.17 5.11
C ALA A 198 6.34 7.98 6.61
N LEU A 199 6.37 6.73 7.10
CA LEU A 199 6.17 6.36 8.50
C LEU A 199 7.47 6.32 9.31
N ASP A 200 8.64 6.42 8.66
CA ASP A 200 9.96 6.58 9.30
C ASP A 200 10.24 8.04 9.67
N ARG A 201 9.22 8.70 10.21
CA ARG A 201 9.25 10.08 10.68
C ARG A 201 8.65 10.15 12.07
N THR A 202 8.85 11.27 12.76
CA THR A 202 8.16 11.51 14.02
C THR A 202 6.66 11.70 13.79
N GLU A 203 5.85 11.42 14.81
CA GLU A 203 4.39 11.65 14.74
C GLU A 203 4.06 13.10 14.37
N ALA A 204 4.80 14.06 14.95
CA ALA A 204 4.60 15.47 14.65
C ALA A 204 4.84 15.79 13.17
N GLU A 205 5.87 15.23 12.55
CA GLU A 205 6.16 15.41 11.12
C GLU A 205 5.11 14.76 10.22
N ILE A 206 4.67 13.54 10.57
CA ILE A 206 3.62 12.82 9.83
C ILE A 206 2.32 13.61 9.84
N ARG A 207 1.93 14.15 11.00
CA ARG A 207 0.71 14.93 11.15
C ARG A 207 0.81 16.33 10.55
N ALA A 208 2.00 16.90 10.46
CA ALA A 208 2.19 18.25 9.92
C ALA A 208 2.14 18.31 8.40
N ARG A 209 2.71 17.32 7.70
CA ARG A 209 2.77 17.32 6.23
C ARG A 209 2.92 15.93 5.62
N PRO A 210 2.37 15.72 4.42
CA PRO A 210 2.63 14.48 3.68
C PRO A 210 4.11 14.34 3.33
N TYR A 211 4.58 13.10 3.28
CA TYR A 211 5.91 12.77 2.81
C TYR A 211 6.03 12.97 1.30
N LYS A 212 7.17 13.44 0.82
CA LYS A 212 7.48 13.50 -0.61
C LYS A 212 8.47 12.41 -0.93
N ALA A 213 8.03 11.41 -1.69
CA ALA A 213 8.89 10.31 -2.09
C ALA A 213 9.94 10.78 -3.11
N GLU A 214 11.13 10.22 -2.98
CA GLU A 214 12.27 10.47 -3.85
C GLU A 214 12.74 9.15 -4.50
N GLU A 215 13.56 9.24 -5.54
CA GLU A 215 14.23 8.07 -6.10
C GLU A 215 15.11 7.40 -5.04
N GLY A 216 15.03 6.07 -4.91
CA GLY A 216 15.68 5.29 -3.87
C GLY A 216 14.77 4.97 -2.68
N ASP A 217 13.63 5.65 -2.53
CA ASP A 217 12.63 5.36 -1.49
C ASP A 217 11.73 4.16 -1.85
N GLU A 218 11.89 3.54 -3.03
CA GLU A 218 11.21 2.28 -3.37
C GLU A 218 11.69 1.13 -2.46
N LEU A 219 12.85 1.31 -1.84
CA LEU A 219 13.40 0.48 -0.80
C LEU A 219 13.09 1.08 0.57
N PHE A 220 13.03 0.21 1.57
CA PHE A 220 13.01 0.61 2.97
C PHE A 220 14.12 -0.17 3.69
N PRO A 221 15.02 0.41 4.50
CA PRO A 221 15.33 1.83 4.52
C PRO A 221 15.73 2.32 3.11
N PRO A 222 15.62 3.63 2.84
CA PRO A 222 15.80 4.15 1.49
C PRO A 222 17.27 4.05 1.10
N ARG A 223 17.55 3.72 -0.17
CA ARG A 223 18.93 3.78 -0.71
C ARG A 223 19.11 5.06 -1.49
N ARG A 224 19.42 6.12 -0.76
CA ARG A 224 19.85 7.38 -1.37
C ARG A 224 21.33 7.26 -1.67
N THR A 225 21.72 7.55 -2.91
CA THR A 225 23.12 7.86 -3.20
C THR A 225 23.49 9.05 -2.31
N PRO A 226 24.55 9.01 -1.50
CA PRO A 226 24.96 10.18 -0.72
C PRO A 226 25.07 11.35 -1.68
N SER A 227 24.34 12.44 -1.41
CA SER A 227 24.59 13.68 -2.14
C SER A 227 26.06 14.00 -1.92
N THR A 228 26.86 13.94 -2.98
CA THR A 228 28.16 14.61 -2.99
C THR A 228 27.87 16.08 -2.80
N SER A 229 27.83 16.51 -1.54
CA SER A 229 27.86 17.91 -1.17
C SER A 229 29.15 18.48 -1.74
N TYR A 230 29.03 19.30 -2.78
CA TYR A 230 30.09 20.19 -3.24
C TYR A 230 30.10 21.44 -2.37
#